data_AF-A0ABD6QY74-F1
#
_entry.id   AF-A0ABD6QY74-F1
#
_cell.length_a   1.000
_cell.length_b   1.000
_cell.length_c   1.000
_cell.angle_alpha   90.00
_cell.angle_beta   90.00
_cell.angle_gamma   90.00
#
_symmetry.space_group_name_H-M   'P 1'
#
loop_
_entity.id
_entity.type
_entity.pdbx_description
1 polymer ?
#
loop_
_entity_poly.entity_id
_entity_poly.type
_entity_poly.pdbx_seq_one_letter_code
_entity_poly.pdbx_strand_id
1 'polypeptide(L)'
;MSGLKATLKKKNAKINNPNAYEEKRLYLNLKHQPNMDNPEDNYEFEFHAKKPENDKEHFWFKVGDILELKSVVNYTREHNLGNEESELLETLNKAFHNKQLISYFEETEKNLNKVLNIFIRVNSGGVKLSYSDLLMSILTASFSSDIREKMHELVDALKDKGFSNMKQDQVLKTCLLL
;
A
#
# COMPACT_ATOMS: atom_id res chain seq x y z
N MET A 1 -3.02 -9.19 -11.20
CA MET A 1 -3.45 -8.67 -9.88
C MET A 1 -2.94 -7.24 -9.70
N SER A 2 -3.66 -6.35 -9.01
CA SER A 2 -3.16 -5.01 -8.69
C SER A 2 -1.97 -5.13 -7.74
N GLY A 3 -0.75 -5.12 -8.29
CA GLY A 3 0.50 -5.40 -7.56
C GLY A 3 0.88 -4.38 -6.48
N LEU A 4 2.02 -4.62 -5.84
CA LEU A 4 2.64 -3.73 -4.84
C LEU A 4 2.81 -2.30 -5.39
N LYS A 5 1.90 -1.41 -4.99
CA LYS A 5 1.89 0.01 -5.33
C LYS A 5 1.61 0.84 -4.08
N ALA A 6 2.22 2.02 -4.01
CA ALA A 6 2.04 2.94 -2.90
C ALA A 6 1.69 4.33 -3.42
N THR A 7 0.74 4.99 -2.76
CA THR A 7 0.43 6.41 -3.01
C THR A 7 1.34 7.24 -2.12
N LEU A 8 2.38 7.82 -2.71
CA LEU A 8 3.42 8.54 -1.98
C LEU A 8 3.37 10.02 -2.30
N LYS A 9 3.71 10.83 -1.29
CA LYS A 9 3.77 12.29 -1.42
C LYS A 9 4.94 12.69 -2.32
N LYS A 10 4.68 13.57 -3.28
CA LYS A 10 5.71 14.19 -4.14
C LYS A 10 6.68 14.98 -3.28
N LYS A 11 7.97 14.94 -3.66
CA LYS A 11 9.02 15.72 -3.01
C LYS A 11 8.61 17.20 -3.01
N ASN A 12 8.70 17.85 -1.85
CA ASN A 12 8.36 19.26 -1.63
C ASN A 12 6.87 19.64 -1.81
N ALA A 13 5.94 18.70 -2.06
CA ALA A 13 4.52 19.04 -2.10
C ALA A 13 4.01 19.41 -0.69
N LYS A 14 2.98 20.26 -0.60
CA LYS A 14 2.30 20.55 0.67
C LYS A 14 1.20 19.51 0.91
N ILE A 15 0.97 19.11 2.17
CA ILE A 15 -0.03 18.08 2.53
C ILE A 15 -1.45 18.49 2.12
N ASN A 16 -1.74 19.79 2.11
CA ASN A 16 -3.04 20.35 1.73
C ASN A 16 -3.24 20.52 0.22
N ASN A 17 -2.28 20.11 -0.63
CA ASN A 17 -2.46 20.15 -2.09
C ASN A 17 -3.12 18.83 -2.55
N PRO A 18 -4.29 18.88 -3.20
CA PRO A 18 -4.99 17.67 -3.67
C PRO A 18 -4.16 16.83 -4.66
N ASN A 19 -3.18 17.44 -5.35
CA ASN A 19 -2.27 16.78 -6.29
C ASN A 19 -0.89 16.45 -5.69
N ALA A 20 -0.78 16.47 -4.35
CA ALA A 20 0.48 16.23 -3.62
C ALA A 20 0.94 14.78 -3.67
N TYR A 21 0.06 13.85 -4.00
CA TYR A 21 0.34 12.43 -3.98
C TYR A 21 0.36 11.86 -5.40
N GLU A 22 1.20 10.87 -5.63
CA GLU A 22 1.26 10.12 -6.88
C GLU A 22 1.41 8.64 -6.60
N GLU A 23 0.87 7.82 -7.51
CA GLU A 23 1.11 6.38 -7.48
C GLU A 23 2.57 6.11 -7.84
N LYS A 24 3.26 5.36 -6.98
CA LYS A 24 4.61 4.84 -7.22
C LYS A 24 4.62 3.34 -7.06
N ARG A 25 5.58 2.71 -7.73
CA ARG A 25 5.83 1.27 -7.62
C ARG A 25 7.23 1.05 -7.07
N LEU A 26 7.38 -0.04 -6.32
CA LEU A 26 8.65 -0.42 -5.72
C LEU A 26 9.49 -1.17 -6.76
N TYR A 27 10.74 -0.76 -6.89
CA TYR A 27 11.75 -1.41 -7.72
C TYR A 27 12.93 -1.83 -6.83
N LEU A 28 13.56 -2.94 -7.21
CA LEU A 28 14.81 -3.44 -6.64
C LEU A 28 15.88 -3.32 -7.73
N ASN A 29 17.03 -2.71 -7.41
CA ASN A 29 18.17 -2.76 -8.31
C ASN A 29 18.87 -4.12 -8.15
N LEU A 30 18.86 -4.92 -9.21
CA LEU A 30 19.49 -6.25 -9.20
C LEU A 30 21.02 -6.19 -9.27
N LYS A 31 21.58 -5.06 -9.74
CA LYS A 31 23.03 -4.86 -9.89
C LYS A 31 23.66 -4.09 -8.72
N HIS A 32 22.88 -3.77 -7.69
CA HIS A 32 23.39 -3.09 -6.51
C HIS A 32 24.46 -3.94 -5.83
N GLN A 33 25.62 -3.33 -5.55
CA GLN A 33 26.69 -3.96 -4.80
C GLN A 33 26.72 -3.37 -3.38
N PRO A 34 26.42 -4.18 -2.34
CA PRO A 34 26.46 -3.74 -0.95
C PRO A 34 27.79 -3.14 -0.55
N ASN A 35 27.75 -2.02 0.17
CA ASN A 35 28.95 -1.50 0.82
C ASN A 35 29.30 -2.34 2.06
N MET A 36 30.45 -3.01 2.05
CA MET A 36 30.95 -3.83 3.16
C MET A 36 31.15 -3.06 4.47
N ASP A 37 31.38 -1.74 4.39
CA ASP A 37 31.54 -0.88 5.57
C ASP A 37 30.20 -0.45 6.18
N ASN A 38 29.08 -0.69 5.48
CA ASN A 38 27.74 -0.36 5.95
C ASN A 38 26.86 -1.62 6.04
N PRO A 39 26.70 -2.22 7.24
CA PRO A 39 25.89 -3.43 7.40
C PRO A 39 24.39 -3.23 7.09
N GLU A 40 23.92 -2.00 6.93
CA GLU A 40 22.54 -1.70 6.52
C GLU A 40 22.36 -1.65 4.98
N ASP A 41 23.45 -1.53 4.21
CA ASP A 41 23.43 -1.36 2.75
C ASP A 41 23.35 -2.69 1.99
N ASN A 42 22.38 -3.53 2.34
CA ASN A 42 22.26 -4.87 1.76
C ASN A 42 21.54 -4.87 0.39
N TYR A 43 20.59 -3.95 0.20
CA TYR A 43 19.73 -3.92 -0.99
C TYR A 43 19.32 -2.48 -1.32
N GLU A 44 19.24 -2.16 -2.61
CA GLU A 44 18.75 -0.87 -3.08
C GLU A 44 17.30 -1.00 -3.59
N PHE A 45 16.38 -0.50 -2.77
CA PHE A 45 14.95 -0.41 -3.09
C PHE A 45 14.53 1.03 -3.30
N GLU A 46 13.81 1.31 -4.40
CA GLU A 46 13.33 2.65 -4.70
C GLU A 46 11.87 2.67 -5.20
N PHE A 47 11.16 3.75 -4.83
CA PHE A 47 9.82 4.01 -5.33
C PHE A 47 9.84 4.96 -6.52
N HIS A 48 9.40 4.47 -7.68
CA HIS A 48 9.33 5.24 -8.91
C HIS A 48 7.90 5.37 -9.43
N ALA A 49 7.52 6.57 -9.88
CA ALA A 49 6.22 6.85 -10.50
C ALA A 49 6.14 6.33 -11.94
N LYS A 50 7.29 6.35 -12.65
CA LYS A 50 7.46 5.77 -13.98
C LYS A 50 8.46 4.63 -13.91
N LYS A 51 8.50 3.75 -14.91
CA LYS A 51 9.53 2.71 -14.96
C LYS A 51 10.91 3.40 -15.10
N PRO A 52 11.84 3.18 -14.15
CA PRO A 52 13.20 3.69 -14.28
C PRO A 52 13.92 2.97 -15.44
N GLU A 53 14.88 3.66 -16.04
CA GLU A 53 15.68 3.10 -17.14
C GLU A 53 16.75 2.15 -16.59
N ASN A 54 17.02 1.07 -17.34
CA ASN A 54 18.08 0.13 -17.01
C ASN A 54 19.32 0.47 -17.82
N ASP A 55 20.49 0.42 -17.17
CA ASP A 55 21.77 0.72 -17.79
C ASP A 55 22.82 -0.35 -17.42
N LYS A 56 24.10 -0.01 -17.59
CA LYS A 56 25.20 -0.93 -17.31
C LYS A 56 25.35 -1.20 -15.82
N GLU A 57 25.05 -0.23 -14.97
CA GLU A 57 25.25 -0.25 -13.52
C GLU A 57 23.96 -0.54 -12.76
N HIS A 58 22.79 -0.23 -13.34
CA HIS A 58 21.49 -0.40 -12.69
C HIS A 58 20.59 -1.32 -13.51
N PHE A 59 19.96 -2.28 -12.84
CA PHE A 59 18.88 -3.08 -13.42
C PHE A 59 17.68 -3.09 -12.47
N TRP A 60 16.68 -2.27 -12.77
CA TRP A 60 15.49 -2.12 -11.94
C TRP A 60 14.44 -3.17 -12.24
N PHE A 61 14.30 -4.12 -11.33
CA PHE A 61 13.22 -5.09 -11.32
C PHE A 61 12.02 -4.54 -10.56
N LYS A 62 10.83 -4.55 -11.18
CA LYS A 62 9.58 -4.14 -10.51
C LYS A 62 9.17 -5.23 -9.52
N VAL A 63 9.29 -4.95 -8.22
CA VAL A 63 9.11 -5.96 -7.16
C VAL A 63 7.77 -6.67 -7.25
N GLY A 64 6.69 -5.95 -7.58
CA GLY A 64 5.36 -6.54 -7.71
C GLY A 64 5.22 -7.61 -8.80
N ASP A 65 6.10 -7.63 -9.80
CA ASP A 65 6.07 -8.63 -10.87
C ASP A 65 6.55 -10.00 -10.36
N ILE A 66 7.20 -10.06 -9.19
CA ILE A 66 7.63 -11.33 -8.59
C ILE A 66 6.45 -12.27 -8.33
N LEU A 67 5.29 -11.73 -7.98
CA LEU A 67 4.08 -12.49 -7.64
C LEU A 67 3.50 -13.26 -8.83
N GLU A 68 3.80 -12.83 -10.05
CA GLU A 68 3.34 -13.45 -11.30
C GLU A 68 4.50 -14.11 -12.05
N LEU A 69 5.71 -14.11 -11.47
CA LEU A 69 6.92 -14.63 -12.11
C LEU A 69 6.92 -16.16 -12.11
N LYS A 70 6.77 -16.75 -13.30
CA LYS A 70 6.72 -18.22 -13.46
C LYS A 70 8.06 -18.90 -13.22
N SER A 71 9.15 -18.27 -13.63
CA SER A 71 10.49 -18.83 -13.53
C SER A 71 11.53 -17.71 -13.50
N VAL A 72 12.31 -17.67 -12.41
CA VAL A 72 13.46 -16.77 -12.27
C VAL A 72 14.49 -17.02 -13.36
N VAL A 73 14.78 -18.30 -13.65
CA VAL A 73 15.77 -18.71 -14.66
C VAL A 73 15.42 -18.22 -16.06
N ASN A 74 14.15 -18.30 -16.46
CA ASN A 74 13.73 -17.81 -17.78
C ASN A 74 13.87 -16.29 -17.86
N TYR A 75 13.45 -15.58 -16.81
CA TYR A 75 13.55 -14.12 -16.74
C TYR A 75 15.00 -13.64 -16.82
N THR A 76 15.91 -14.25 -16.05
CA THR A 76 17.32 -13.88 -16.04
C THR A 76 17.98 -14.12 -17.38
N ARG A 77 17.65 -15.23 -18.05
CA ARG A 77 18.13 -15.52 -19.41
C ARG A 77 17.60 -14.53 -20.45
N GLU A 78 16.32 -14.18 -20.42
CA GLU A 78 15.70 -13.21 -21.34
C GLU A 78 16.30 -11.81 -21.21
N HIS A 79 16.74 -11.45 -19.99
CA HIS A 79 17.31 -10.15 -19.68
C HIS A 79 18.84 -10.11 -19.62
N ASN A 80 19.53 -11.22 -19.98
CA ASN A 80 20.99 -11.36 -19.90
C ASN A 80 21.57 -11.00 -18.52
N LEU A 81 20.89 -11.42 -17.46
CA LEU A 81 21.32 -11.26 -16.07
C LEU A 81 22.30 -12.37 -15.67
N GLY A 82 23.28 -12.05 -14.84
CA GLY A 82 24.28 -12.98 -14.34
C GLY A 82 23.79 -13.82 -13.17
N ASN A 83 24.73 -14.58 -12.60
CA ASN A 83 24.43 -15.47 -11.47
C ASN A 83 24.03 -14.68 -10.22
N GLU A 84 24.72 -13.58 -9.91
CA GLU A 84 24.45 -12.75 -8.73
C GLU A 84 23.02 -12.17 -8.78
N GLU A 85 22.62 -11.61 -9.91
CA GLU A 85 21.27 -11.07 -10.09
C GLU A 85 20.19 -12.16 -10.04
N SER A 86 20.52 -13.35 -10.55
CA SER A 86 19.63 -14.51 -10.48
C SER A 86 19.42 -15.00 -9.05
N GLU A 87 20.48 -15.08 -8.24
CA GLU A 87 20.41 -15.46 -6.82
C GLU A 87 19.61 -14.45 -6.00
N LEU A 88 19.78 -13.15 -6.28
CA LEU A 88 19.01 -12.09 -5.65
C LEU A 88 17.51 -12.20 -6.00
N LEU A 89 17.18 -12.42 -7.28
CA LEU A 89 15.80 -12.57 -7.72
C LEU A 89 15.15 -13.87 -7.18
N GLU A 90 15.91 -14.95 -7.05
CA GLU A 90 15.47 -16.16 -6.35
C GLU A 90 15.19 -15.92 -4.87
N THR A 91 16.04 -15.14 -4.20
CA THR A 91 15.87 -14.78 -2.79
C THR A 91 14.58 -13.99 -2.60
N LEU A 92 14.33 -13.00 -3.47
CA LEU A 92 13.07 -12.27 -3.51
C LEU A 92 11.88 -13.21 -3.75
N ASN A 93 11.99 -14.11 -4.73
CA ASN A 93 10.93 -15.07 -5.05
C ASN A 93 10.56 -15.96 -3.86
N LYS A 94 11.57 -16.50 -3.17
CA LYS A 94 11.40 -17.32 -1.95
C LYS A 94 10.80 -16.51 -0.81
N ALA A 95 11.17 -15.24 -0.66
CA ALA A 95 10.63 -14.37 0.37
C ALA A 95 9.12 -14.14 0.22
N PHE A 96 8.62 -14.00 -1.02
CA PHE A 96 7.19 -13.79 -1.28
C PHE A 96 6.37 -15.08 -1.31
N HIS A 97 6.91 -16.19 -1.81
CA HIS A 97 6.13 -17.43 -2.02
C HIS A 97 6.29 -18.48 -0.92
N ASN A 98 7.45 -18.53 -0.26
CA ASN A 98 7.78 -19.64 0.64
C ASN A 98 7.86 -19.23 2.10
N LYS A 99 8.23 -17.97 2.38
CA LYS A 99 8.35 -17.48 3.76
C LYS A 99 7.03 -16.87 4.21
N GLN A 100 6.41 -17.45 5.24
CA GLN A 100 5.25 -16.88 5.91
C GLN A 100 5.70 -15.73 6.84
N LEU A 101 6.16 -14.63 6.25
CA LEU A 101 6.70 -13.47 6.99
C LEU A 101 5.60 -12.62 7.63
N ILE A 102 4.36 -12.72 7.14
CA ILE A 102 3.22 -11.96 7.63
C ILE A 102 2.32 -12.92 8.42
N SER A 103 2.23 -12.70 9.73
CA SER A 103 1.18 -13.31 10.55
C SER A 103 -0.13 -12.61 10.23
N TYR A 104 -1.03 -13.32 9.53
CA TYR A 104 -2.38 -12.85 9.25
C TYR A 104 -3.40 -13.81 9.85
N PHE A 105 -4.57 -13.29 10.19
CA PHE A 105 -5.73 -14.06 10.59
C PHE A 105 -6.87 -13.69 9.66
N GLU A 106 -7.40 -14.67 8.94
CA GLU A 106 -8.54 -14.48 8.06
C GLU A 106 -9.83 -14.58 8.90
N GLU A 107 -10.52 -13.46 9.05
CA GLU A 107 -11.83 -13.42 9.70
C GLU A 107 -12.91 -13.75 8.66
N THR A 108 -13.52 -14.92 8.79
CA THR A 108 -14.54 -15.42 7.86
C THR A 108 -15.92 -14.83 8.15
N GLU A 109 -16.15 -14.32 9.37
CA GLU A 109 -17.39 -13.66 9.75
C GLU A 109 -17.40 -12.20 9.31
N LYS A 110 -18.36 -11.83 8.45
CA LYS A 110 -18.61 -10.43 8.06
C LYS A 110 -19.34 -9.64 9.16
N ASN A 111 -18.97 -9.83 10.42
CA ASN A 111 -19.54 -9.09 11.53
C ASN A 111 -18.82 -7.74 11.69
N LEU A 112 -19.52 -6.65 11.39
CA LEU A 112 -19.00 -5.29 11.42
C LEU A 112 -18.35 -4.93 12.77
N ASN A 113 -18.99 -5.30 13.88
CA ASN A 113 -18.52 -4.99 15.22
C ASN A 113 -17.24 -5.77 15.57
N LYS A 114 -17.11 -7.01 15.10
CA LYS A 114 -15.92 -7.83 15.28
C LYS A 114 -14.73 -7.27 14.50
N VAL A 115 -14.95 -6.93 13.22
CA VAL A 115 -13.95 -6.27 12.36
C VAL A 115 -13.51 -4.94 12.96
N LEU A 116 -14.46 -4.14 13.45
CA LEU A 116 -14.20 -2.87 14.14
C LEU A 116 -13.29 -3.08 15.37
N ASN A 117 -13.62 -4.04 16.23
CA ASN A 117 -12.85 -4.32 17.44
C ASN A 117 -11.43 -4.80 17.15
N ILE A 118 -11.25 -5.67 16.13
CA ILE A 118 -9.94 -6.10 15.66
C ILE A 118 -9.14 -4.89 15.18
N PHE A 119 -9.76 -4.02 14.40
CA PHE A 119 -9.08 -2.86 13.83
C PHE A 119 -8.70 -1.82 14.89
N ILE A 120 -9.56 -1.55 15.89
CA ILE A 120 -9.23 -0.71 17.06
C ILE A 120 -8.03 -1.29 17.80
N ARG A 121 -8.04 -2.60 18.08
CA ARG A 121 -6.97 -3.29 18.79
C ARG A 121 -5.64 -3.21 18.03
N VAL A 122 -5.63 -3.51 16.73
CA VAL A 122 -4.41 -3.45 15.91
C VAL A 122 -3.89 -2.01 15.77
N ASN A 123 -4.77 -1.02 15.54
CA ASN A 123 -4.35 0.39 15.48
C ASN A 123 -3.85 0.94 16.81
N SER A 124 -4.30 0.39 17.94
CA SER A 124 -3.82 0.81 19.27
C SER A 124 -2.35 0.48 19.52
N GLY A 125 -1.77 -0.47 18.77
CA GLY A 125 -0.34 -0.79 18.79
C GLY A 125 0.53 0.01 17.80
N GLY A 126 -0.06 0.89 16.98
CA GLY A 126 0.62 1.65 15.93
C GLY A 126 0.20 3.13 15.85
N VAL A 127 0.17 3.71 14.65
CA VAL A 127 -0.33 5.08 14.44
C VAL A 127 -1.85 5.09 14.61
N LYS A 128 -2.32 5.79 15.64
CA LYS A 128 -3.73 5.80 16.02
C LYS A 128 -4.60 6.52 14.99
N LEU A 129 -5.35 5.77 14.19
CA LEU A 129 -6.41 6.31 13.35
C LEU A 129 -7.56 6.88 14.21
N SER A 130 -8.24 7.90 13.70
CA SER A 130 -9.45 8.40 14.37
C SER A 130 -10.60 7.39 14.22
N TYR A 131 -11.52 7.36 15.17
CA TYR A 131 -12.70 6.48 15.13
C TYR A 131 -13.51 6.66 13.82
N SER A 132 -13.58 7.89 13.31
CA SER A 132 -14.27 8.23 12.07
C SER A 132 -13.56 7.67 10.83
N ASP A 133 -12.22 7.71 10.80
CA ASP A 133 -11.43 7.13 9.70
C ASP A 133 -11.59 5.61 9.66
N LEU A 134 -11.67 5.00 10.84
CA LEU A 134 -11.96 3.58 10.98
C LEU A 134 -13.36 3.23 10.46
N LEU A 135 -14.40 3.94 10.91
CA LEU A 135 -15.77 3.74 10.41
C LEU A 135 -15.87 3.92 8.90
N MET A 136 -15.22 4.95 8.33
CA MET A 136 -15.17 5.14 6.87
C MET A 136 -14.48 3.97 6.16
N SER A 137 -13.39 3.44 6.73
CA SER A 137 -12.66 2.31 6.13
C SER A 137 -13.54 1.05 6.09
N ILE A 138 -14.29 0.81 7.15
CA ILE A 138 -15.23 -0.31 7.26
C ILE A 138 -16.41 -0.16 6.28
N LEU A 139 -16.99 1.03 6.19
CA LEU A 139 -18.06 1.31 5.23
C LEU A 139 -17.58 1.13 3.79
N THR A 140 -16.37 1.57 3.49
CA THR A 140 -15.74 1.42 2.17
C THR A 140 -15.57 -0.06 1.82
N ALA A 141 -15.15 -0.88 2.77
CA ALA A 141 -15.00 -2.33 2.59
C ALA A 141 -16.34 -3.07 2.45
N SER A 142 -17.40 -2.60 3.13
CA SER A 142 -18.69 -3.29 3.21
C SER A 142 -19.65 -2.95 2.06
N PHE A 143 -19.62 -1.71 1.56
CA PHE A 143 -20.64 -1.20 0.63
C PHE A 143 -20.09 -0.79 -0.75
N SER A 144 -18.78 -0.56 -0.92
CA SER A 144 -18.00 -0.14 -2.12
C SER A 144 -17.22 1.16 -1.92
N SER A 145 -16.29 1.47 -2.84
CA SER A 145 -15.48 2.71 -2.87
C SER A 145 -16.32 3.99 -2.84
N ASP A 146 -17.50 3.94 -3.46
CA ASP A 146 -18.34 5.12 -3.73
C ASP A 146 -19.04 5.63 -2.47
N ILE A 147 -19.02 4.85 -1.38
CA ILE A 147 -19.59 5.28 -0.10
C ILE A 147 -18.91 6.55 0.43
N ARG A 148 -17.63 6.77 0.09
CA ARG A 148 -16.92 7.98 0.49
C ARG A 148 -17.50 9.22 -0.17
N GLU A 149 -17.76 9.16 -1.47
CA GLU A 149 -18.39 10.25 -2.22
C GLU A 149 -19.82 10.50 -1.72
N LYS A 150 -20.63 9.45 -1.60
CA LYS A 150 -22.01 9.55 -1.09
C LYS A 150 -22.08 10.14 0.32
N MET A 151 -21.12 9.83 1.19
CA MET A 151 -21.03 10.42 2.52
C MET A 151 -20.67 11.91 2.47
N HIS A 152 -19.80 12.32 1.55
CA HIS A 152 -19.51 13.74 1.34
C HIS A 152 -20.73 14.49 0.82
N GLU A 153 -21.43 13.94 -0.19
CA GLU A 153 -22.68 14.50 -0.71
C GLU A 153 -23.74 14.67 0.38
N LEU A 154 -23.89 13.67 1.27
CA LEU A 154 -24.82 13.74 2.40
C LEU A 154 -24.43 14.86 3.39
N VAL A 155 -23.15 14.97 3.72
CA VAL A 155 -22.66 16.04 4.61
C VAL A 155 -22.93 17.42 4.00
N ASP A 156 -22.70 17.58 2.71
CA ASP A 156 -22.88 18.86 2.03
C ASP A 156 -24.38 19.21 1.89
N ALA A 157 -25.22 18.24 1.56
CA ALA A 157 -26.68 18.42 1.55
C ALA A 157 -27.24 18.81 2.93
N LEU A 158 -26.66 18.32 4.02
CA LEU A 158 -27.03 18.72 5.38
C LEU A 158 -26.59 20.16 5.69
N LYS A 159 -25.39 20.55 5.27
CA LYS A 159 -24.93 21.94 5.42
C LYS A 159 -25.86 22.91 4.68
N ASP A 160 -26.27 22.56 3.46
CA ASP A 160 -27.20 23.35 2.66
C ASP A 160 -28.58 23.49 3.31
N LYS A 161 -29.01 22.50 4.11
CA LYS A 161 -30.24 22.56 4.91
C LYS A 161 -30.10 23.32 6.24
N GLY A 162 -28.97 23.99 6.48
CA GLY A 162 -28.74 24.81 7.66
C GLY A 162 -27.90 24.16 8.76
N PHE A 163 -27.40 22.94 8.54
CA PHE A 163 -26.46 22.29 9.45
C PHE A 163 -25.00 22.63 9.09
N SER A 164 -24.66 23.92 9.03
CA SER A 164 -23.37 24.42 8.52
C SER A 164 -22.13 23.88 9.25
N ASN A 165 -22.27 23.53 10.53
CA ASN A 165 -21.20 22.96 11.35
C ASN A 165 -21.13 21.42 11.31
N MET A 166 -21.98 20.77 10.50
CA MET A 166 -22.03 19.31 10.41
C MET A 166 -20.73 18.77 9.81
N LYS A 167 -20.08 17.88 10.55
CA LYS A 167 -18.88 17.18 10.11
C LYS A 167 -19.19 15.74 9.74
N GLN A 168 -18.35 15.16 8.89
CA GLN A 168 -18.49 13.78 8.45
C GLN A 168 -18.50 12.79 9.63
N ASP A 169 -17.75 13.06 10.70
CA ASP A 169 -17.76 12.22 11.90
C ASP A 169 -19.12 12.17 12.60
N GLN A 170 -19.85 13.29 12.60
CA GLN A 170 -21.17 13.36 13.22
C GLN A 170 -22.19 12.55 12.42
N VAL A 171 -22.18 12.70 11.08
CA VAL A 171 -23.06 11.92 10.19
C VAL A 171 -22.79 10.42 10.35
N LEU A 172 -21.52 10.02 10.36
CA LEU A 172 -21.11 8.62 10.54
C LEU A 172 -21.57 8.04 11.87
N LYS A 173 -21.37 8.77 12.96
CA LYS A 173 -21.83 8.35 14.29
C LYS A 173 -23.34 8.18 14.31
N THR A 174 -24.10 9.11 13.74
CA THR A 174 -25.58 9.03 13.71
C THR A 174 -26.10 7.87 12.86
N CYS A 175 -25.49 7.59 11.71
CA CYS A 175 -25.92 6.50 10.83
C CYS A 175 -25.64 5.10 11.40
N LEU A 176 -24.70 4.98 12.34
CA LEU A 176 -24.24 3.69 12.88
C LEU A 176 -24.63 3.44 14.34
N LEU A 177 -25.20 4.45 15.03
CA LEU A 177 -25.77 4.30 16.38
C LEU A 177 -27.23 3.82 16.37
N LEU A 178 -27.82 3.62 15.19
CA LEU A 178 -29.20 3.16 14.99
C LEU A 178 -29.27 1.64 14.80
#